data_AF-A0A914PKU0-F1
#
_entry.id   AF-A0A914PKU0-F1
#
_cell.length_a   1.000
_cell.length_b   1.000
_cell.length_c   1.000
_cell.angle_alpha   90.00
_cell.angle_beta   90.00
_cell.angle_gamma   90.00
#
_symmetry.space_group_name_H-M   'P 1'
#
loop_
_entity.id
_entity.type
_entity.pdbx_description
1 polymer ?
#
loop_
_entity_poly.entity_id
_entity_poly.type
_entity_poly.pdbx_seq_one_letter_code
_entity_poly.pdbx_strand_id
1 'polypeptide(L)'
;MSETTPFTFSPSIQTSLNLSKVVYTTSNLNDHWALLIFRMFIAVISLIGNFLIFYISIRYKDFRKSNSNCLIALLSIGDICLGFGLFIRGLYSIQIIVQDIFIYSTTFCLWISLPQVYGIAFSYIQLSSIAIDRCFAITQLWLSAIIGLICPTIIFYFSITSDLHSQISQCAIGSATKLFDKISSIYAFINAAIVICM
;
A
#
# COMPACT_ATOMS: atom_id res chain seq x y z
N MET A 1 -4.55 49.29 -2.40
CA MET A 1 -5.76 48.93 -1.62
C MET A 1 -6.70 48.22 -2.58
N SER A 2 -6.89 46.92 -2.39
CA SER A 2 -7.69 46.04 -3.26
C SER A 2 -8.87 45.55 -2.41
N GLU A 3 -10.08 45.98 -2.74
CA GLU A 3 -11.31 45.56 -2.06
C GLU A 3 -11.68 44.13 -2.49
N THR A 4 -11.67 43.21 -1.53
CA THR A 4 -12.25 41.87 -1.69
C THR A 4 -13.72 41.91 -1.30
N THR A 5 -14.62 41.66 -2.25
CA THR A 5 -16.06 41.52 -2.00
C THR A 5 -16.38 40.15 -1.39
N PRO A 6 -17.28 40.06 -0.38
CA PRO A 6 -17.67 38.79 0.21
C PRO A 6 -18.76 38.11 -0.62
N PHE A 7 -18.54 36.84 -0.94
CA PHE A 7 -19.52 35.95 -1.57
C PHE A 7 -20.57 35.54 -0.52
N THR A 8 -21.83 35.94 -0.72
CA THR A 8 -22.97 35.50 0.09
C THR A 8 -23.61 34.25 -0.52
N PHE A 9 -23.58 33.15 0.22
CA PHE A 9 -24.26 31.90 -0.15
C PHE A 9 -25.74 31.92 0.28
N SER A 10 -26.62 31.47 -0.64
CA SER A 10 -28.07 31.45 -0.47
C SER A 10 -28.54 30.30 0.46
N PRO A 11 -29.45 30.54 1.42
CA PRO A 11 -29.77 29.59 2.51
C PRO A 11 -30.77 28.47 2.14
N SER A 12 -31.27 28.38 0.91
CA SER A 12 -32.33 27.43 0.53
C SER A 12 -31.87 26.01 0.14
N ILE A 13 -30.55 25.74 0.10
CA ILE A 13 -29.98 24.43 -0.28
C ILE A 13 -29.61 23.56 0.94
N GLN A 14 -29.57 24.13 2.16
CA GLN A 14 -29.08 23.42 3.35
C GLN A 14 -30.03 22.34 3.90
N THR A 15 -31.33 22.41 3.62
CA THR A 15 -32.32 21.48 4.21
C THR A 15 -32.51 20.17 3.45
N SER A 16 -32.33 20.13 2.13
CA SER A 16 -32.40 18.89 1.33
C SER A 16 -31.09 18.09 1.33
N LEU A 17 -29.96 18.73 1.60
CA LEU A 17 -28.65 18.09 1.74
C LEU A 17 -28.51 17.31 3.05
N ASN A 18 -29.24 17.70 4.11
CA ASN A 18 -29.19 17.01 5.40
C ASN A 18 -29.99 15.70 5.42
N LEU A 19 -31.05 15.55 4.63
CA LEU A 19 -31.83 14.30 4.60
C LEU A 19 -31.13 13.20 3.77
N SER A 20 -30.52 13.58 2.64
CA SER A 20 -29.76 12.64 1.80
C SER A 20 -28.51 12.15 2.53
N LYS A 21 -27.81 13.03 3.26
CA LYS A 21 -26.64 12.67 4.08
C LYS A 21 -26.98 11.74 5.27
N VAL A 22 -28.25 11.60 5.64
CA VAL A 22 -28.72 10.75 6.74
C VAL A 22 -29.30 9.40 6.25
N VAL A 23 -29.75 9.31 4.99
CA VAL A 23 -30.23 8.05 4.41
C VAL A 23 -29.11 7.25 3.74
N TYR A 24 -28.04 7.91 3.25
CA TYR A 24 -26.83 7.22 2.79
C TYR A 24 -25.90 6.74 3.92
N THR A 25 -26.21 7.00 5.20
CA THR A 25 -25.30 6.70 6.32
C THR A 25 -25.57 5.38 7.05
N THR A 26 -26.69 4.68 6.83
CA THR A 26 -26.96 3.43 7.57
C THR A 26 -26.77 2.17 6.75
N SER A 27 -27.11 2.16 5.44
CA SER A 27 -26.78 1.01 4.57
C SER A 27 -25.29 0.96 4.23
N ASN A 28 -24.67 2.10 3.89
CA ASN A 28 -23.22 2.16 3.61
C ASN A 28 -22.35 1.86 4.83
N LEU A 29 -22.84 2.12 6.05
CA LEU A 29 -22.02 1.92 7.25
C LEU A 29 -21.78 0.43 7.50
N ASN A 30 -22.83 -0.39 7.40
CA ASN A 30 -22.72 -1.84 7.51
C ASN A 30 -21.82 -2.43 6.41
N ASP A 31 -21.93 -1.91 5.18
CA ASP A 31 -21.07 -2.32 4.06
C ASP A 31 -19.60 -1.93 4.31
N HIS A 32 -19.36 -0.75 4.88
CA HIS A 32 -18.02 -0.28 5.23
C HIS A 32 -17.36 -1.17 6.30
N TRP A 33 -18.10 -1.53 7.35
CA TRP A 33 -17.62 -2.44 8.39
C TRP A 33 -17.30 -3.84 7.85
N ALA A 34 -18.20 -4.40 7.04
CA ALA A 34 -17.99 -5.70 6.42
C ALA A 34 -16.70 -5.72 5.59
N LEU A 35 -16.47 -4.67 4.80
CA LEU A 35 -15.29 -4.55 3.95
C LEU A 35 -13.99 -4.38 4.77
N LEU A 36 -14.03 -3.61 5.87
CA LEU A 36 -12.90 -3.48 6.80
C LEU A 36 -12.54 -4.81 7.45
N ILE A 37 -13.52 -5.53 8.00
CA ILE A 37 -13.33 -6.84 8.64
C ILE A 37 -12.79 -7.84 7.63
N PHE A 38 -13.36 -7.88 6.43
CA PHE A 38 -12.91 -8.77 5.36
C PHE A 38 -11.44 -8.48 4.96
N ARG A 39 -11.06 -7.20 4.83
CA ARG A 39 -9.67 -6.83 4.55
C ARG A 39 -8.70 -7.26 5.65
N MET A 40 -9.08 -7.10 6.92
CA MET A 40 -8.24 -7.57 8.03
C MET A 40 -8.10 -9.09 8.03
N PHE A 41 -9.18 -9.81 7.71
CA PHE A 41 -9.13 -11.27 7.60
C PHE A 41 -8.16 -11.72 6.49
N ILE A 42 -8.22 -11.09 5.31
CA ILE A 42 -7.24 -11.32 4.23
C ILE A 42 -5.82 -11.01 4.70
N ALA A 43 -5.61 -9.90 5.41
CA ALA A 43 -4.30 -9.51 5.91
C ALA A 43 -3.73 -10.56 6.88
N VAL A 44 -4.55 -11.10 7.77
CA VAL A 44 -4.13 -12.17 8.71
C VAL A 44 -3.78 -13.45 7.98
N ILE A 45 -4.61 -13.89 7.02
CA ILE A 45 -4.30 -15.09 6.21
C ILE A 45 -2.99 -14.89 5.44
N SER A 46 -2.83 -13.72 4.81
CA SER A 46 -1.61 -13.37 4.08
C SER A 46 -0.38 -13.41 5.00
N LEU A 47 -0.47 -12.84 6.20
CA LEU A 47 0.61 -12.87 7.19
C LEU A 47 0.98 -14.30 7.57
N ILE A 48 0.01 -15.14 7.93
CA ILE A 48 0.27 -16.52 8.34
C ILE A 48 0.90 -17.32 7.19
N GLY A 49 0.34 -17.24 5.99
CA GLY A 49 0.82 -17.96 4.82
C GLY A 49 2.25 -17.57 4.44
N ASN A 50 2.51 -16.26 4.35
CA ASN A 50 3.84 -15.77 3.99
C ASN A 50 4.87 -16.01 5.10
N PHE A 51 4.48 -15.92 6.37
CA PHE A 51 5.37 -16.27 7.49
C PHE A 51 5.75 -17.75 7.48
N LEU A 52 4.82 -18.64 7.12
CA LEU A 52 5.11 -20.07 6.96
C LEU A 52 6.12 -20.32 5.84
N ILE A 53 5.95 -19.68 4.68
CA ILE A 53 6.89 -19.78 3.54
C ILE A 53 8.28 -19.29 3.95
N PHE A 54 8.35 -18.14 4.61
CA PHE A 54 9.60 -17.56 5.10
C PHE A 54 10.27 -18.47 6.13
N TYR A 55 9.51 -18.99 7.10
CA TYR A 55 9.99 -19.91 8.12
C TYR A 55 10.59 -21.18 7.52
N ILE A 56 9.87 -21.82 6.59
CA ILE A 56 10.35 -23.02 5.89
C ILE A 56 11.65 -22.69 5.13
N SER A 57 11.69 -21.56 4.43
CA SER A 57 12.86 -21.13 3.66
C SER A 57 14.10 -20.90 4.53
N ILE A 58 13.94 -20.39 5.76
CA ILE A 58 15.04 -20.25 6.73
C ILE A 58 15.43 -21.60 7.33
N ARG A 59 14.44 -22.43 7.70
CA ARG A 59 14.66 -23.68 8.43
C ARG A 59 15.37 -24.72 7.58
N TYR A 60 15.00 -24.85 6.31
CA TYR A 60 15.53 -25.89 5.42
C TYR A 60 16.56 -25.31 4.46
N LYS A 61 17.85 -25.51 4.79
CA LYS A 61 18.97 -24.97 3.98
C LYS A 61 18.95 -25.46 2.53
N ASP A 62 18.43 -26.66 2.27
CA ASP A 62 18.34 -27.24 0.93
C ASP A 62 17.41 -26.46 0.01
N PHE A 63 16.34 -25.84 0.54
CA PHE A 63 15.48 -24.99 -0.26
C PHE A 63 16.22 -23.76 -0.78
N ARG A 64 17.19 -23.23 -0.02
CA ARG A 64 17.97 -22.04 -0.41
C ARG A 64 19.04 -22.31 -1.48
N LYS A 65 19.26 -23.57 -1.86
CA LYS A 65 20.22 -23.91 -2.94
C LYS A 65 19.75 -23.45 -4.30
N SER A 66 18.43 -23.36 -4.51
CA SER A 66 17.85 -22.82 -5.74
C SER A 66 17.66 -21.32 -5.62
N ASN A 67 18.20 -20.58 -6.58
CA ASN A 67 18.06 -19.13 -6.69
C ASN A 67 16.60 -18.68 -6.70
N SER A 68 15.73 -19.41 -7.42
CA SER A 68 14.29 -19.12 -7.49
C SER A 68 13.63 -19.23 -6.12
N ASN A 69 14.07 -20.16 -5.27
CA ASN A 69 13.49 -20.31 -3.93
C ASN A 69 13.91 -19.17 -3.00
N CYS A 70 15.11 -18.61 -3.19
CA CYS A 70 15.55 -17.42 -2.46
C CYS A 70 14.71 -16.19 -2.85
N LEU A 71 14.41 -16.02 -4.14
CA LEU A 71 13.52 -14.95 -4.62
C LEU A 71 12.09 -15.10 -4.08
N ILE A 72 11.56 -16.33 -4.02
CA ILE A 72 10.24 -16.59 -3.40
C ILE A 72 10.27 -16.24 -1.90
N ALA A 73 11.35 -16.59 -1.19
CA ALA A 73 11.49 -16.22 0.21
C ALA A 73 11.55 -14.69 0.40
N LEU A 74 12.27 -13.98 -0.46
CA LEU A 74 12.29 -12.50 -0.47
C LEU A 74 10.89 -11.94 -0.75
N LEU A 75 10.19 -12.44 -1.76
CA LEU A 75 8.82 -12.02 -2.07
C LEU A 75 7.88 -12.17 -0.85
N SER A 76 8.00 -13.29 -0.13
CA SER A 76 7.21 -13.50 1.10
C SER A 76 7.48 -12.46 2.18
N ILE A 77 8.71 -11.91 2.28
CA ILE A 77 9.01 -10.82 3.22
C ILE A 77 8.26 -9.55 2.82
N GLY A 78 8.22 -9.22 1.52
CA GLY A 78 7.44 -8.10 1.00
C GLY A 78 5.96 -8.21 1.35
N ASP A 79 5.40 -9.40 1.16
CA ASP A 79 4.00 -9.67 1.43
C ASP A 79 3.68 -9.71 2.94
N ILE A 80 4.64 -10.10 3.79
CA ILE A 80 4.53 -9.93 5.25
C ILE A 80 4.46 -8.44 5.61
N CYS A 81 5.35 -7.60 5.06
CA CYS A 81 5.32 -6.15 5.31
C CYS A 81 3.99 -5.53 4.84
N LEU A 82 3.50 -5.94 3.67
CA LEU A 82 2.22 -5.51 3.13
C LEU A 82 1.04 -5.93 4.03
N GLY A 83 1.00 -7.20 4.42
CA GLY A 83 -0.02 -7.74 5.32
C GLY A 83 -0.02 -7.04 6.69
N PHE A 84 1.17 -6.75 7.22
CA PHE A 84 1.33 -6.02 8.49
C PHE A 84 0.82 -4.57 8.38
N GLY A 85 1.15 -3.87 7.29
CA GLY A 85 0.64 -2.52 7.03
C GLY A 85 -0.89 -2.48 6.90
N LEU A 86 -1.48 -3.44 6.17
CA LEU A 86 -2.93 -3.58 6.05
C LEU A 86 -3.61 -3.87 7.39
N PHE A 87 -3.02 -4.73 8.20
CA PHE A 87 -3.54 -5.10 9.51
C PHE A 87 -3.52 -3.90 10.47
N ILE A 88 -2.38 -3.21 10.59
CA ILE A 88 -2.24 -2.00 11.41
C ILE A 88 -3.25 -0.95 10.98
N ARG A 89 -3.37 -0.69 9.67
CA ARG A 89 -4.31 0.31 9.15
C ARG A 89 -5.76 -0.05 9.45
N GLY A 90 -6.11 -1.33 9.37
CA GLY A 90 -7.43 -1.84 9.75
C GLY A 90 -7.72 -1.62 11.23
N LEU A 91 -6.80 -1.98 12.11
CA LEU A 91 -6.93 -1.77 13.56
C LEU A 91 -7.11 -0.28 13.91
N TYR A 92 -6.29 0.58 13.32
CA TYR A 92 -6.44 2.02 13.54
C TYR A 92 -7.78 2.50 13.01
N SER A 93 -8.21 2.10 11.83
CA SER A 93 -9.51 2.51 11.28
C SER A 93 -10.66 2.16 12.23
N ILE A 94 -10.61 0.99 12.89
CA ILE A 94 -11.61 0.60 13.90
C ILE A 94 -11.50 1.48 15.15
N GLN A 95 -10.30 1.69 15.68
CA GLN A 95 -10.08 2.53 16.86
C GLN A 95 -10.62 3.95 16.64
N ILE A 96 -10.42 4.49 15.45
CA ILE A 96 -10.87 5.82 15.05
C ILE A 96 -12.39 5.92 15.09
N ILE A 97 -13.08 4.93 14.51
CA ILE A 97 -14.54 4.91 14.50
C ILE A 97 -15.10 4.73 15.92
N VAL A 98 -14.41 3.99 16.79
CA VAL A 98 -14.84 3.80 18.18
C VAL A 98 -14.62 5.06 19.05
N GLN A 99 -13.60 5.87 18.75
CA GLN A 99 -13.24 7.04 19.56
C GLN A 99 -13.83 8.37 19.04
N ASP A 100 -14.46 8.39 17.86
CA ASP A 100 -14.96 9.61 17.20
C ASP A 100 -13.90 10.71 17.03
N ILE A 101 -12.62 10.35 16.91
CA ILE A 101 -11.51 11.28 16.71
C ILE A 101 -11.27 11.47 15.21
N PHE A 102 -11.40 12.69 14.69
CA PHE A 102 -11.25 12.97 13.25
C PHE A 102 -10.03 13.82 12.88
N ILE A 103 -9.15 14.15 13.84
CA ILE A 103 -7.99 15.02 13.61
C ILE A 103 -6.70 14.19 13.75
N TYR A 104 -5.96 14.04 12.65
CA TYR A 104 -4.69 13.31 12.61
C TYR A 104 -3.53 14.25 12.31
N SER A 105 -2.40 14.01 12.97
CA SER A 105 -1.13 14.53 12.50
C SER A 105 -0.77 13.84 11.18
N THR A 106 -0.40 14.63 10.17
CA THR A 106 0.11 14.13 8.88
C THR A 106 1.24 13.12 9.07
N THR A 107 2.12 13.34 10.04
CA THR A 107 3.24 12.45 10.35
C THR A 107 2.76 11.07 10.78
N PHE A 108 1.74 10.98 11.64
CA PHE A 108 1.21 9.71 12.11
C PHE A 108 0.55 8.91 10.97
N CYS A 109 -0.19 9.61 10.13
CA CYS A 109 -0.81 9.07 8.92
C CYS A 109 0.21 8.42 7.97
N LEU A 110 1.33 9.12 7.77
CA LEU A 110 2.46 8.66 6.98
C LEU A 110 3.04 7.38 7.59
N TRP A 111 3.35 7.38 8.90
CA TRP A 111 3.93 6.22 9.60
C TRP A 111 3.06 4.96 9.54
N ILE A 112 1.73 5.09 9.63
CA ILE A 112 0.82 3.94 9.51
C ILE A 112 0.80 3.38 8.09
N SER A 113 0.85 4.24 7.08
CA SER A 113 0.74 3.85 5.67
C SER A 113 2.06 3.31 5.10
N LEU A 114 3.16 3.67 5.74
CA LEU A 114 4.52 3.44 5.30
C LEU A 114 4.88 1.94 5.10
N PRO A 115 4.56 1.00 6.03
CA PRO A 115 4.79 -0.42 5.82
C PRO A 115 4.01 -0.98 4.62
N GLN A 116 2.78 -0.50 4.42
CA GLN A 116 1.91 -0.94 3.33
C GLN A 116 2.50 -0.53 1.97
N VAL A 117 2.89 0.75 1.83
CA VAL A 117 3.48 1.29 0.59
C VAL A 117 4.82 0.60 0.29
N TYR A 118 5.65 0.40 1.30
CA TYR A 118 6.92 -0.32 1.15
C TYR A 118 6.71 -1.76 0.69
N GLY A 119 5.79 -2.49 1.32
CA GLY A 119 5.47 -3.87 0.95
C GLY A 119 5.01 -3.99 -0.50
N ILE A 120 4.11 -3.10 -0.96
CA ILE A 120 3.65 -3.09 -2.37
C ILE A 120 4.81 -2.86 -3.34
N ALA A 121 5.62 -1.82 -3.09
CA ALA A 121 6.75 -1.48 -3.97
C ALA A 121 7.77 -2.63 -4.02
N PHE A 122 8.06 -3.23 -2.87
CA PHE A 122 8.99 -4.35 -2.76
C PHE A 122 8.47 -5.58 -3.51
N SER A 123 7.20 -5.96 -3.33
CA SER A 123 6.61 -7.11 -4.03
C SER A 123 6.58 -6.92 -5.55
N TYR A 124 6.29 -5.71 -6.04
CA TYR A 124 6.35 -5.42 -7.48
C TYR A 124 7.76 -5.60 -8.06
N ILE A 125 8.78 -5.06 -7.38
CA ILE A 125 10.17 -5.16 -7.84
C ILE A 125 10.66 -6.61 -7.79
N GLN A 126 10.25 -7.39 -6.80
CA GLN A 126 10.59 -8.82 -6.72
C GLN A 126 9.91 -9.63 -7.80
N LEU A 127 8.63 -9.36 -8.11
CA LEU A 127 7.94 -9.98 -9.24
C LEU A 127 8.64 -9.65 -10.57
N SER A 128 9.04 -8.40 -10.78
CA SER A 128 9.86 -8.01 -11.93
C SER A 128 11.18 -8.78 -11.98
N SER A 129 11.85 -8.91 -10.82
CA SER A 129 13.14 -9.60 -10.72
C SER A 129 13.02 -11.08 -11.05
N ILE A 130 11.95 -11.75 -10.60
CA ILE A 130 11.64 -13.14 -10.96
C ILE A 130 11.39 -13.27 -12.46
N ALA A 131 10.63 -12.35 -13.06
CA ALA A 131 10.36 -12.37 -14.49
C ALA A 131 11.66 -12.20 -15.31
N ILE A 132 12.51 -11.24 -14.92
CA ILE A 132 13.83 -11.01 -15.54
C ILE A 132 14.74 -12.24 -15.38
N ASP A 133 14.80 -12.85 -14.20
CA ASP A 133 15.58 -14.07 -13.96
C ASP A 133 15.18 -15.19 -14.94
N ARG A 134 13.88 -15.32 -15.21
CA ARG A 134 13.36 -16.30 -16.19
C ARG A 134 13.66 -15.92 -17.64
N CYS A 135 13.64 -14.63 -17.99
CA CYS A 135 13.99 -14.16 -19.34
C CYS A 135 15.48 -14.34 -19.67
N PHE A 136 16.37 -14.08 -18.70
CA PHE A 136 17.81 -14.07 -18.96
C PHE A 136 18.51 -15.40 -18.73
N ALA A 137 17.77 -16.41 -18.30
CA ALA A 137 18.10 -17.83 -18.15
C ALA A 137 19.40 -18.22 -17.40
N ILE A 138 20.52 -17.46 -17.40
CA ILE A 138 21.83 -18.01 -17.00
C ILE A 138 22.83 -17.06 -16.29
N THR A 139 22.85 -15.72 -16.34
CA THR A 139 24.14 -15.04 -16.00
C THR A 139 24.38 -14.30 -14.67
N GLN A 140 23.44 -13.78 -13.86
CA GLN A 140 23.84 -13.18 -12.55
C GLN A 140 22.68 -12.80 -11.59
N LEU A 141 22.38 -13.66 -10.59
CA LEU A 141 21.32 -13.44 -9.58
C LEU A 141 21.65 -12.32 -8.55
N TRP A 142 22.93 -12.10 -8.26
CA TRP A 142 23.33 -11.16 -7.21
C TRP A 142 22.92 -9.72 -7.53
N LEU A 143 22.93 -9.36 -8.82
CA LEU A 143 22.55 -8.03 -9.26
C LEU A 143 21.04 -7.80 -9.08
N SER A 144 20.19 -8.79 -9.40
CA SER A 144 18.73 -8.67 -9.24
C SER A 144 18.34 -8.57 -7.77
N ALA A 145 19.00 -9.32 -6.88
CA ALA A 145 18.77 -9.22 -5.43
C ALA A 145 19.16 -7.84 -4.87
N ILE A 146 20.30 -7.28 -5.29
CA ILE A 146 20.76 -5.95 -4.86
C ILE A 146 19.83 -4.86 -5.38
N ILE A 147 19.45 -4.92 -6.66
CA ILE A 147 18.48 -3.98 -7.26
C ILE A 147 17.13 -4.07 -6.52
N GLY A 148 16.69 -5.30 -6.21
CA GLY A 148 15.47 -5.56 -5.46
C GLY A 148 15.42 -4.96 -4.06
N LEU A 149 16.57 -4.65 -3.45
CA LEU A 149 16.66 -4.08 -2.11
C LEU A 149 16.93 -2.56 -2.12
N ILE A 150 17.78 -2.09 -3.04
CA ILE A 150 18.14 -0.67 -3.17
C ILE A 150 17.03 0.14 -3.85
N CYS A 151 16.43 -0.37 -4.91
CA CYS A 151 15.40 0.36 -5.66
C CYS A 151 14.17 0.74 -4.80
N PRO A 152 13.55 -0.18 -4.02
CA PRO A 152 12.41 0.19 -3.18
C PRO A 152 12.79 1.17 -2.07
N THR A 153 14.00 1.09 -1.51
CA THR A 153 14.44 2.04 -0.46
C THR A 153 14.62 3.46 -1.00
N ILE A 154 15.11 3.61 -2.24
CA ILE A 154 15.20 4.92 -2.92
C ILE A 154 13.79 5.48 -3.22
N ILE A 155 12.91 4.68 -3.83
CA ILE A 155 11.52 5.10 -4.16
C ILE A 155 10.79 5.54 -2.88
N PHE A 156 11.00 4.79 -1.81
CA PHE A 156 10.45 5.05 -0.50
C PHE A 156 10.94 6.37 0.10
N TYR A 157 12.26 6.63 0.04
CA TYR A 157 12.84 7.89 0.50
C TYR A 157 12.29 9.10 -0.26
N PHE A 158 12.17 8.99 -1.59
CA PHE A 158 11.54 10.02 -2.42
C PHE A 158 10.06 10.24 -2.07
N SER A 159 9.30 9.17 -1.80
CA SER A 159 7.89 9.27 -1.44
C SER A 159 7.69 10.01 -0.11
N ILE A 160 8.52 9.72 0.90
CA ILE A 160 8.47 10.41 2.20
C ILE A 160 8.77 11.91 2.05
N THR A 161 9.77 12.26 1.25
CA THR A 161 10.18 13.67 1.10
C THR A 161 9.16 14.50 0.33
N SER A 162 8.41 13.92 -0.62
CA SER A 162 7.40 14.66 -1.38
C SER A 162 6.12 14.99 -0.60
N ASP A 163 5.76 14.20 0.42
CA ASP A 163 4.48 14.34 1.13
C ASP A 163 4.50 15.31 2.32
N LEU A 164 5.68 15.77 2.74
CA LEU A 164 5.81 16.56 3.97
C LEU A 164 5.13 17.94 3.92
N HIS A 165 4.69 18.41 2.75
CA HIS A 165 4.18 19.78 2.56
C HIS A 165 2.65 19.90 2.40
N SER A 166 1.89 18.80 2.39
CA SER A 166 0.44 18.84 2.14
C SER A 166 -0.38 18.61 3.43
N GLN A 167 -1.34 19.49 3.71
CA GLN A 167 -2.38 19.23 4.72
C GLN A 167 -3.46 18.32 4.11
N ILE A 168 -3.65 17.12 4.68
CA ILE A 168 -4.57 16.11 4.14
C ILE A 168 -5.65 15.82 5.17
N SER A 169 -6.92 15.93 4.76
CA SER A 169 -8.10 15.67 5.61
C SER A 169 -8.45 14.19 5.77
N GLN A 170 -7.80 13.30 5.00
CA GLN A 170 -8.03 11.86 5.05
C GLN A 170 -6.73 11.08 4.85
N CYS A 171 -6.51 10.07 5.69
CA CYS A 171 -5.44 9.08 5.52
C CYS A 171 -5.75 8.08 4.40
N ALA A 172 -5.91 8.61 3.19
CA ALA A 172 -6.05 7.85 1.97
C ALA A 172 -4.70 7.86 1.23
N ILE A 173 -4.13 6.67 1.02
CA ILE A 173 -2.92 6.44 0.21
C ILE A 173 -2.95 7.23 -1.11
N GLY A 174 -4.14 7.38 -1.73
CA GLY A 174 -4.27 8.06 -3.02
C GLY A 174 -4.17 9.59 -3.00
N SER A 175 -4.31 10.28 -1.86
CA SER A 175 -4.21 11.76 -1.84
C SER A 175 -2.75 12.24 -1.87
N ALA A 176 -1.84 11.42 -1.37
CA ALA A 176 -0.42 11.68 -1.28
C ALA A 176 0.33 11.34 -2.58
N THR A 177 -0.18 10.39 -3.37
CA THR A 177 0.72 9.67 -4.26
C THR A 177 0.31 9.62 -5.73
N LYS A 178 0.02 10.76 -6.36
CA LYS A 178 0.00 10.83 -7.84
C LYS A 178 1.31 10.28 -8.45
N LEU A 179 2.42 10.42 -7.73
CA LEU A 179 3.71 9.86 -8.10
C LEU A 179 3.73 8.33 -7.97
N PHE A 180 3.27 7.76 -6.85
CA PHE A 180 3.20 6.31 -6.67
C PHE A 180 2.25 5.65 -7.66
N ASP A 181 1.11 6.26 -7.98
CA ASP A 181 0.18 5.70 -8.97
C ASP A 181 0.85 5.65 -10.36
N LYS A 182 1.59 6.69 -10.74
CA LYS A 182 2.38 6.69 -11.97
C LYS A 182 3.49 5.64 -11.94
N ILE A 183 4.25 5.57 -10.85
CA ILE A 183 5.36 4.60 -10.69
C ILE A 183 4.81 3.17 -10.73
N SER A 184 3.77 2.88 -9.95
CA SER A 184 3.06 1.60 -9.90
C SER A 184 2.51 1.21 -11.27
N SER A 185 1.88 2.15 -11.99
CA SER A 185 1.39 1.92 -13.35
C SER A 185 2.52 1.60 -14.33
N ILE A 186 3.65 2.31 -14.26
CA ILE A 186 4.85 2.02 -15.05
C ILE A 186 5.38 0.62 -14.74
N TYR A 187 5.51 0.25 -13.46
CA TYR A 187 5.96 -1.09 -13.07
C TYR A 187 5.00 -2.19 -13.52
N ALA A 188 3.68 -1.96 -13.41
CA ALA A 188 2.68 -2.89 -13.89
C ALA A 188 2.78 -3.08 -15.41
N PHE A 189 2.99 -2.00 -16.17
CA PHE A 189 3.19 -2.05 -17.60
C PHE A 189 4.47 -2.79 -17.99
N ILE A 190 5.59 -2.50 -17.32
CA ILE A 190 6.87 -3.20 -17.54
C ILE A 190 6.71 -4.70 -17.25
N ASN A 191 6.06 -5.06 -16.14
CA ASN A 191 5.80 -6.46 -15.80
C ASN A 191 4.92 -7.15 -16.85
N ALA A 192 3.85 -6.50 -17.29
CA ALA A 192 3.00 -7.05 -18.35
C ALA A 192 3.77 -7.25 -19.67
N ALA A 193 4.60 -6.27 -20.06
CA ALA A 193 5.42 -6.37 -21.27
C ALA A 193 6.43 -7.53 -21.18
N ILE A 194 7.11 -7.69 -20.05
CA ILE A 194 8.05 -8.80 -19.83
C ILE A 194 7.31 -10.14 -19.94
N VAL A 195 6.13 -10.27 -19.31
CA VAL A 195 5.34 -11.51 -19.37
C VAL A 195 4.87 -11.84 -20.79
N ILE A 196 4.50 -10.85 -21.61
CA ILE A 196 4.09 -11.08 -23.01
C ILE A 196 5.28 -11.51 -23.89
N CYS A 197 6.50 -11.07 -23.57
CA CYS A 197 7.70 -11.40 -24.32
C CYS A 197 8.29 -12.78 -23.98
N MET A 198 7.75 -13.49 -22.98
CA MET A 198 8.12 -14.87 -22.61
C MET A 198 7.27 -15.90 -23.36
#